data_AF-A0A3R6PRK4-F1
#
_entry.id   AF-A0A3R6PRK4-F1
#
_cell.length_a   1.000
_cell.length_b   1.000
_cell.length_c   1.000
_cell.angle_alpha   90.00
_cell.angle_beta   90.00
_cell.angle_gamma   90.00
#
_symmetry.space_group_name_H-M   'P 1'
#
loop_
_entity.id
_entity.type
_entity.pdbx_description
1 polymer ?
#
loop_
_entity_poly.entity_id
_entity_poly.type
_entity_poly.pdbx_seq_one_letter_code
_entity_poly.pdbx_strand_id
1 'polypeptide(L)'
;MHDYLTETKMLDYSNENIKQLIRERKWSDMAEFERLKAIYTFVRDEILFGYNVDDSVPASRVLRDGYGQCNTKGTLFMALLRACDIPCRVHGFTIDKKLQKGAMTGIVYRNAPQNVFHSWVEVYFENRWYELEAFILDMGYLKKLQAKYSECTGAFCGFGVAVKDFKNPVIDFDRNNTYIQSEGINQDFGVYDSPDGLLKEHHQEMSRVKAFLYRNWGRHMMNRNVRKIRGK
;
A
#
# COMPACT_ATOMS: atom_id res chain seq x y z
N MET A 1 9.73 17.01 -13.52
CA MET A 1 8.43 16.41 -13.91
C MET A 1 8.62 15.16 -14.76
N HIS A 2 9.61 15.11 -15.68
CA HIS A 2 9.97 13.87 -16.37
C HIS A 2 10.30 12.71 -15.42
N ASP A 3 11.02 12.96 -14.31
CA ASP A 3 11.37 11.91 -13.35
C ASP A 3 10.16 11.24 -12.67
N TYR A 4 9.03 11.96 -12.58
CA TYR A 4 7.78 11.47 -12.00
C TYR A 4 6.94 10.61 -12.96
N LEU A 5 7.41 10.41 -14.19
CA LEU A 5 6.83 9.51 -15.19
C LEU A 5 7.79 8.38 -15.58
N THR A 6 9.08 8.49 -15.23
CA THR A 6 10.11 7.52 -15.61
C THR A 6 9.86 6.12 -15.04
N GLU A 7 10.05 5.10 -15.87
CA GLU A 7 10.04 3.69 -15.46
C GLU A 7 11.29 3.33 -14.66
N THR A 8 11.14 2.44 -13.69
CA THR A 8 12.25 1.87 -12.92
C THR A 8 12.12 0.35 -12.85
N LYS A 9 13.09 -0.34 -12.23
CA LYS A 9 13.05 -1.81 -12.11
C LYS A 9 11.88 -2.30 -11.27
N MET A 10 11.49 -1.54 -10.24
CA MET A 10 10.32 -1.91 -9.44
C MET A 10 9.00 -1.47 -10.07
N LEU A 11 8.97 -0.35 -10.79
CA LEU A 11 7.74 0.10 -11.42
C LEU A 11 7.38 -0.72 -12.67
N ASP A 12 8.38 -1.17 -13.43
CA ASP A 12 8.29 -2.15 -14.53
C ASP A 12 7.01 -2.14 -15.38
N TYR A 13 6.45 -0.96 -15.64
CA TYR A 13 5.14 -0.79 -16.25
C TYR A 13 5.14 -1.09 -17.76
N SER A 14 6.31 -1.23 -18.38
CA SER A 14 6.48 -1.75 -19.73
C SER A 14 6.22 -3.26 -19.81
N ASN A 15 6.05 -3.95 -18.68
CA ASN A 15 5.65 -5.36 -18.64
C ASN A 15 4.26 -5.56 -19.29
N GLU A 16 4.13 -6.62 -20.10
CA GLU A 16 2.90 -6.87 -20.85
C GLU A 16 1.66 -7.10 -19.99
N ASN A 17 1.80 -7.64 -18.77
CA ASN A 17 0.66 -7.80 -17.86
C ASN A 17 0.10 -6.45 -17.40
N ILE A 18 0.97 -5.46 -17.17
CA ILE A 18 0.57 -4.10 -16.78
C ILE A 18 -0.13 -3.42 -17.96
N LYS A 19 0.48 -3.45 -19.15
CA LYS A 19 -0.13 -2.89 -20.37
C LYS A 19 -1.47 -3.55 -20.70
N GLN A 20 -1.57 -4.87 -20.53
CA GLN A 20 -2.80 -5.62 -20.76
C GLN A 20 -3.90 -5.14 -19.82
N LEU A 21 -3.63 -5.01 -18.51
CA LEU A 21 -4.59 -4.49 -17.56
C LEU A 21 -5.08 -3.08 -17.94
N ILE A 22 -4.16 -2.18 -18.32
CA ILE A 22 -4.51 -0.80 -18.72
C ILE A 22 -5.44 -0.81 -19.94
N ARG A 23 -5.15 -1.64 -20.95
CA ARG A 23 -6.01 -1.81 -22.14
C ARG A 23 -7.39 -2.37 -21.79
N GLU A 24 -7.44 -3.42 -20.97
CA GLU A 24 -8.70 -4.07 -20.56
C GLU A 24 -9.59 -3.12 -19.77
N ARG A 25 -8.99 -2.29 -18.91
CA ARG A 25 -9.70 -1.29 -18.11
C ARG A 25 -10.01 -0.01 -18.87
N LYS A 26 -9.44 0.18 -20.06
CA LYS A 26 -9.55 1.38 -20.89
C LYS A 26 -9.22 2.67 -20.13
N TRP A 27 -8.27 2.59 -19.20
CA TRP A 27 -7.92 3.73 -18.36
C TRP A 27 -7.38 4.89 -19.21
N SER A 28 -6.62 4.61 -20.26
CA SER A 28 -6.09 5.63 -21.18
C SER A 28 -7.18 6.46 -21.87
N ASP A 29 -8.39 5.92 -22.02
CA ASP A 29 -9.53 6.59 -22.70
C ASP A 29 -10.36 7.45 -21.72
N MET A 30 -10.11 7.36 -20.42
CA MET A 30 -10.86 8.10 -19.39
C MET A 30 -10.33 9.53 -19.24
N ALA A 31 -11.22 10.43 -18.84
CA ALA A 31 -10.82 11.74 -18.33
C ALA A 31 -9.86 11.57 -17.14
N GLU A 32 -8.86 12.45 -17.02
CA GLU A 32 -7.74 12.30 -16.09
C GLU A 32 -8.15 12.01 -14.63
N PHE A 33 -9.17 12.72 -14.13
CA PHE A 33 -9.71 12.48 -12.79
C PHE A 33 -10.32 11.07 -12.64
N GLU A 34 -11.16 10.66 -13.59
CA GLU A 34 -11.81 9.35 -13.57
C GLU A 34 -10.77 8.22 -13.71
N ARG A 35 -9.73 8.45 -14.53
CA ARG A 35 -8.58 7.56 -14.66
C ARG A 35 -7.85 7.37 -13.33
N LEU A 36 -7.47 8.46 -12.68
CA LEU A 36 -6.81 8.44 -11.38
C LEU A 36 -7.67 7.73 -10.33
N LYS A 37 -8.95 8.09 -10.24
CA LYS A 37 -9.91 7.49 -9.29
C LYS A 37 -10.13 6.00 -9.55
N ALA A 38 -10.20 5.58 -10.81
CA ALA A 38 -10.36 4.19 -11.19
C ALA A 38 -9.10 3.36 -10.86
N ILE A 39 -7.91 3.87 -11.14
CA ILE A 39 -6.64 3.22 -10.78
C ILE A 39 -6.52 3.10 -9.25
N TYR A 40 -6.80 4.17 -8.51
CA TYR A 40 -6.79 4.17 -7.06
C TYR A 40 -7.74 3.11 -6.48
N THR A 41 -8.98 3.08 -6.98
CA THR A 41 -10.01 2.14 -6.53
C THR A 41 -9.62 0.69 -6.85
N PHE A 42 -9.05 0.44 -8.03
CA PHE A 42 -8.54 -0.88 -8.41
C PHE A 42 -7.45 -1.35 -7.44
N VAL A 43 -6.44 -0.53 -7.18
CA VAL A 43 -5.36 -0.92 -6.25
C VAL A 43 -5.91 -1.11 -4.84
N ARG A 44 -6.85 -0.27 -4.38
CA ARG A 44 -7.46 -0.42 -3.07
C ARG A 44 -8.19 -1.75 -2.93
N ASP A 45 -9.11 -2.04 -3.84
CA ASP A 45 -10.14 -3.07 -3.63
C ASP A 45 -9.88 -4.39 -4.36
N GLU A 46 -9.16 -4.38 -5.48
CA GLU A 46 -8.91 -5.59 -6.27
C GLU A 46 -7.53 -6.21 -5.96
N ILE A 47 -6.55 -5.41 -5.56
CA ILE A 47 -5.28 -5.90 -5.02
C ILE A 47 -5.42 -6.05 -3.52
N LEU A 48 -5.64 -7.26 -3.03
CA LEU A 48 -6.00 -7.48 -1.62
C LEU A 48 -4.89 -7.05 -0.66
N PHE A 49 -5.24 -6.62 0.55
CA PHE A 49 -4.25 -6.45 1.61
C PHE A 49 -3.60 -7.80 1.97
N GLY A 50 -2.26 -7.83 1.97
CA GLY A 50 -1.44 -9.01 2.26
C GLY A 50 0.06 -8.71 2.22
N TYR A 51 0.89 -9.69 2.51
CA TYR A 51 2.32 -9.53 2.70
C TYR A 51 3.10 -10.31 1.64
N ASN A 52 3.78 -9.59 0.75
CA ASN A 52 4.62 -10.18 -0.31
C ASN A 52 5.92 -10.74 0.28
N VAL A 53 6.72 -11.39 -0.59
CA VAL A 53 8.00 -11.98 -0.20
C VAL A 53 9.06 -10.94 0.19
N ASP A 54 8.97 -9.73 -0.37
CA ASP A 54 9.91 -8.63 -0.16
C ASP A 54 9.25 -7.30 -0.54
N ASP A 55 9.78 -6.18 -0.05
CA ASP A 55 9.33 -4.83 -0.45
C ASP A 55 9.81 -4.45 -1.85
N SER A 56 10.93 -5.03 -2.32
CA SER A 56 11.53 -4.76 -3.64
C SER A 56 10.85 -5.49 -4.81
N VAL A 57 9.68 -6.09 -4.58
CA VAL A 57 8.96 -6.85 -5.62
C VAL A 57 8.43 -5.90 -6.70
N PRO A 58 8.68 -6.18 -8.00
CA PRO A 58 8.19 -5.33 -9.09
C PRO A 58 6.66 -5.28 -9.21
N ALA A 59 6.12 -4.19 -9.74
CA ALA A 59 4.69 -3.95 -9.91
C ALA A 59 4.00 -5.08 -10.68
N SER A 60 4.61 -5.58 -11.77
CA SER A 60 4.06 -6.70 -12.53
C SER A 60 3.89 -7.97 -11.69
N ARG A 61 4.78 -8.19 -10.73
CA ARG A 61 4.71 -9.32 -9.80
C ARG A 61 3.65 -9.09 -8.73
N VAL A 62 3.50 -7.87 -8.22
CA VAL A 62 2.41 -7.52 -7.28
C VAL A 62 1.05 -7.72 -7.94
N LEU A 63 0.89 -7.27 -9.18
CA LEU A 63 -0.33 -7.48 -9.97
C LEU A 63 -0.65 -8.97 -10.10
N ARG A 64 0.35 -9.78 -10.48
CA ARG A 64 0.19 -11.23 -10.62
C ARG A 64 -0.14 -11.93 -9.29
N ASP A 65 0.49 -11.52 -8.20
CA ASP A 65 0.22 -12.10 -6.88
C ASP A 65 -1.20 -11.74 -6.40
N GLY A 66 -1.77 -10.60 -6.84
CA GLY A 66 -3.14 -10.19 -6.56
C GLY A 66 -3.34 -9.65 -5.13
N TYR A 67 -2.24 -9.40 -4.42
CA TYR A 67 -2.23 -8.81 -3.09
C TYR A 67 -0.92 -8.08 -2.80
N GLY A 68 -0.97 -7.17 -1.84
CA GLY A 68 0.23 -6.56 -1.28
C GLY A 68 0.00 -5.72 -0.04
N GLN A 69 1.08 -5.13 0.43
CA GLN A 69 1.14 -4.23 1.57
C GLN A 69 1.43 -2.81 1.07
N CYS A 70 1.57 -1.84 1.97
CA CYS A 70 1.86 -0.44 1.61
C CYS A 70 2.89 -0.25 0.50
N ASN A 71 4.12 -0.75 0.68
CA ASN A 71 5.21 -0.52 -0.25
C ASN A 71 4.96 -1.18 -1.61
N THR A 72 4.47 -2.42 -1.62
CA THR A 72 4.25 -3.18 -2.85
C THR A 72 2.99 -2.74 -3.59
N LYS A 73 1.89 -2.44 -2.88
CA LYS A 73 0.72 -1.81 -3.47
C LYS A 73 1.02 -0.40 -3.97
N GLY A 74 1.84 0.36 -3.25
CA GLY A 74 2.33 1.68 -3.68
C GLY A 74 3.17 1.58 -4.96
N THR A 75 4.04 0.58 -5.06
CA THR A 75 4.82 0.29 -6.27
C THR A 75 3.90 0.01 -7.47
N LEU A 76 2.91 -0.86 -7.30
CA LEU A 76 1.91 -1.11 -8.35
C LEU A 76 1.10 0.14 -8.68
N PHE A 77 0.67 0.90 -7.67
CA PHE A 77 -0.10 2.11 -7.88
C PHE A 77 0.68 3.13 -8.71
N MET A 78 1.93 3.42 -8.34
CA MET A 78 2.81 4.32 -9.10
C MET A 78 3.02 3.83 -10.52
N ALA A 79 3.22 2.52 -10.73
CA ALA A 79 3.40 1.94 -12.06
C ALA A 79 2.18 2.20 -12.97
N LEU A 80 0.97 1.97 -12.45
CA LEU A 80 -0.27 2.19 -13.19
C LEU A 80 -0.52 3.67 -13.48
N LEU A 81 -0.24 4.54 -12.51
CA LEU A 81 -0.34 6.00 -12.70
C LEU A 81 0.59 6.50 -13.79
N ARG A 82 1.88 6.13 -13.73
CA ARG A 82 2.88 6.60 -14.70
C ARG A 82 2.63 6.07 -16.10
N ALA A 83 2.22 4.81 -16.22
CA ALA A 83 1.81 4.25 -17.51
C ALA A 83 0.54 4.88 -18.09
N CYS A 84 -0.20 5.63 -17.28
CA CYS A 84 -1.35 6.43 -17.66
C CYS A 84 -1.05 7.94 -17.63
N ASP A 85 0.22 8.33 -17.76
CA ASP A 85 0.68 9.73 -17.80
C ASP A 85 0.26 10.59 -16.59
N ILE A 86 0.09 9.97 -15.41
CA ILE A 86 -0.21 10.69 -14.16
C ILE A 86 1.09 10.75 -13.32
N PRO A 87 1.67 11.94 -13.12
CA PRO A 87 2.91 12.09 -12.35
C PRO A 87 2.69 11.76 -10.87
N CYS A 88 3.58 10.96 -10.30
CA CYS A 88 3.53 10.59 -8.90
C CYS A 88 4.93 10.44 -8.29
N ARG A 89 5.01 10.50 -6.96
CA ARG A 89 6.23 10.26 -6.16
C ARG A 89 5.88 9.43 -4.93
N VAL A 90 6.89 8.85 -4.28
CA VAL A 90 6.68 8.07 -3.05
C VAL A 90 7.15 8.87 -1.85
N HIS A 91 6.44 8.76 -0.74
CA HIS A 91 6.83 9.34 0.54
C HIS A 91 7.18 8.19 1.49
N GLY A 92 8.40 8.18 2.02
CA GLY A 92 8.89 7.14 2.92
C GLY A 92 8.84 7.54 4.39
N PHE A 93 8.51 6.61 5.27
CA PHE A 93 8.50 6.83 6.71
C PHE A 93 8.55 5.48 7.47
N THR A 94 8.65 5.53 8.79
CA THR A 94 8.36 4.37 9.65
C THR A 94 7.12 4.58 10.49
N ILE A 95 6.46 3.46 10.79
CA ILE A 95 5.31 3.40 11.70
C ILE A 95 5.60 2.52 12.93
N ASP A 96 4.92 2.77 14.04
CA ASP A 96 4.98 1.88 15.20
C ASP A 96 4.26 0.56 14.89
N LYS A 97 4.93 -0.57 15.18
CA LYS A 97 4.38 -1.92 14.97
C LYS A 97 3.03 -2.15 15.64
N LYS A 98 2.63 -1.37 16.65
CA LYS A 98 1.29 -1.41 17.27
C LYS A 98 0.19 -1.39 16.23
N LEU A 99 0.37 -0.65 15.13
CA LEU A 99 -0.55 -0.61 13.99
C LEU A 99 -0.78 -1.99 13.37
N GLN A 100 0.25 -2.83 13.34
CA GLN A 100 0.21 -4.19 12.79
C GLN A 100 -0.33 -5.22 13.80
N LYS A 101 -0.56 -4.85 15.06
CA LYS A 101 -1.07 -5.77 16.08
C LYS A 101 -2.44 -6.30 15.68
N GLY A 102 -2.56 -7.62 15.59
CA GLY A 102 -3.79 -8.28 15.17
C GLY A 102 -3.79 -8.71 13.70
N ALA A 103 -3.11 -7.99 12.81
CA ALA A 103 -2.78 -8.48 11.46
C ALA A 103 -1.58 -9.44 11.54
N MET A 104 -0.55 -9.03 12.29
CA MET A 104 0.50 -9.90 12.83
C MET A 104 0.09 -10.42 14.22
N THR A 105 0.33 -11.71 14.48
CA THR A 105 -0.07 -12.34 15.75
C THR A 105 1.06 -13.18 16.36
N GLY A 106 0.97 -13.45 17.66
CA GLY A 106 1.85 -14.37 18.39
C GLY A 106 3.35 -14.07 18.23
N ILE A 107 4.12 -15.11 17.92
CA ILE A 107 5.58 -15.05 17.77
C ILE A 107 6.00 -14.09 16.65
N VAL A 108 5.22 -13.96 15.58
CA VAL A 108 5.51 -13.02 14.48
C VAL A 108 5.50 -11.59 15.00
N TYR A 109 4.43 -11.19 15.68
CA TYR A 109 4.30 -9.84 16.23
C TYR A 109 5.37 -9.54 17.29
N ARG A 110 5.67 -10.51 18.16
CA ARG A 110 6.68 -10.34 19.22
C ARG A 110 8.08 -10.08 18.64
N ASN A 111 8.42 -10.73 17.53
CA ASN A 111 9.74 -10.62 16.89
C ASN A 111 9.81 -9.53 15.81
N ALA A 112 8.68 -8.88 15.49
CA ALA A 112 8.64 -7.78 14.54
C ALA A 112 9.39 -6.55 15.12
N PRO A 113 10.11 -5.81 14.26
CA PRO A 113 10.80 -4.58 14.64
C PRO A 113 9.81 -3.55 15.19
N GLN A 114 10.26 -2.69 16.10
CA GLN A 114 9.40 -1.66 16.70
C GLN A 114 8.94 -0.64 15.66
N ASN A 115 9.86 -0.23 14.78
CA ASN A 115 9.62 0.67 13.67
C ASN A 115 9.55 -0.16 12.39
N VAL A 116 8.43 -0.06 11.69
CA VAL A 116 8.18 -0.79 10.44
C VAL A 116 8.28 0.18 9.29
N PHE A 117 9.12 -0.15 8.32
CA PHE A 117 9.28 0.64 7.09
C PHE A 117 7.96 0.71 6.30
N HIS A 118 7.61 1.90 5.84
CA HIS A 118 6.32 2.20 5.26
C HIS A 118 6.40 3.31 4.21
N SER A 119 5.35 3.42 3.40
CA SER A 119 5.22 4.48 2.41
C SER A 119 3.77 4.75 2.02
N TRP A 120 3.53 5.93 1.46
CA TRP A 120 2.36 6.25 0.63
C TRP A 120 2.80 6.86 -0.70
N VAL A 121 1.83 7.07 -1.59
CA VAL A 121 2.06 7.68 -2.90
C VAL A 121 1.46 9.09 -2.90
N GLU A 122 2.25 10.05 -3.37
CA GLU A 122 1.78 11.39 -3.66
C GLU A 122 1.54 11.54 -5.16
N VAL A 123 0.36 12.03 -5.53
CA VAL A 123 -0.05 12.19 -6.93
C VAL A 123 -0.19 13.66 -7.27
N TYR A 124 0.41 14.10 -8.38
CA TYR A 124 0.25 15.45 -8.88
C TYR A 124 -0.96 15.53 -9.80
N PHE A 125 -1.98 16.27 -9.39
CA PHE A 125 -3.22 16.45 -10.13
C PHE A 125 -3.80 17.84 -9.83
N GLU A 126 -4.37 18.53 -10.82
CA GLU A 126 -4.93 19.88 -10.66
C GLU A 126 -3.96 20.88 -9.98
N ASN A 127 -2.69 20.88 -10.38
CA ASN A 127 -1.62 21.72 -9.84
C ASN A 127 -1.33 21.55 -8.33
N ARG A 128 -1.70 20.42 -7.73
CA ARG A 128 -1.43 20.11 -6.33
C ARG A 128 -1.00 18.65 -6.14
N TRP A 129 -0.32 18.39 -5.03
CA TRP A 129 0.01 17.04 -4.60
C TRP A 129 -1.06 16.53 -3.65
N TYR A 130 -1.55 15.31 -3.90
CA TYR A 130 -2.45 14.59 -3.03
C TYR A 130 -1.74 13.41 -2.39
N GLU A 131 -1.86 13.27 -1.08
CA GLU A 131 -1.36 12.13 -0.33
C GLU A 131 -2.39 11.01 -0.35
N LEU A 132 -2.06 9.91 -1.00
CA LEU A 132 -2.93 8.75 -1.14
C LEU A 132 -2.31 7.56 -0.41
N GLU A 133 -2.77 7.30 0.81
CA GLU A 133 -2.32 6.17 1.64
C GLU A 133 -3.41 5.10 1.75
N ALA A 134 -4.69 5.47 1.74
CA ALA A 134 -5.76 4.54 2.10
C ALA A 134 -5.98 3.38 1.12
N PHE A 135 -5.29 3.37 -0.03
CA PHE A 135 -5.28 2.22 -0.95
C PHE A 135 -4.75 0.94 -0.29
N ILE A 136 -4.09 1.01 0.87
CA ILE A 136 -3.48 -0.16 1.54
C ILE A 136 -4.53 -1.24 1.86
N LEU A 137 -5.68 -0.86 2.40
CA LEU A 137 -6.71 -1.81 2.86
C LEU A 137 -7.87 -1.92 1.88
N ASP A 138 -8.16 -3.15 1.44
CA ASP A 138 -9.36 -3.43 0.65
C ASP A 138 -10.63 -3.29 1.50
N MET A 139 -11.71 -2.80 0.89
CA MET A 139 -12.99 -2.59 1.58
C MET A 139 -13.55 -3.86 2.21
N GLY A 140 -13.28 -5.04 1.62
CA GLY A 140 -13.69 -6.32 2.18
C GLY A 140 -13.07 -6.59 3.55
N TYR A 141 -11.78 -6.30 3.71
CA TYR A 141 -11.06 -6.40 4.97
C TYR A 141 -11.53 -5.35 5.98
N LEU A 142 -11.61 -4.07 5.57
CA LEU A 142 -12.00 -2.97 6.45
C LEU A 142 -13.42 -3.14 7.02
N LYS A 143 -14.41 -3.47 6.16
CA LYS A 143 -15.80 -3.69 6.59
C LYS A 143 -15.93 -4.83 7.61
N LYS A 144 -15.11 -5.89 7.50
CA LYS A 144 -15.11 -6.98 8.47
C LYS A 144 -14.52 -6.55 9.81
N LEU A 145 -13.50 -5.71 9.81
CA LEU A 145 -12.99 -5.11 11.05
C LEU A 145 -14.02 -4.18 11.69
N GLN A 146 -14.66 -3.30 10.91
CA GLN A 146 -15.72 -2.41 11.40
C GLN A 146 -16.91 -3.18 11.97
N ALA A 147 -17.33 -4.27 11.32
CA ALA A 147 -18.37 -5.14 11.85
C ALA A 147 -17.95 -5.85 13.15
N LYS A 148 -16.69 -6.29 13.24
CA LYS A 148 -16.16 -6.95 14.44
C LYS A 148 -16.02 -6.00 15.64
N TYR A 149 -15.73 -4.72 15.38
CA TYR A 149 -15.55 -3.67 16.37
C TYR A 149 -16.61 -2.58 16.22
N SER A 150 -17.88 -2.97 16.08
CA SER A 150 -19.03 -2.06 15.83
C SER A 150 -19.21 -0.96 16.87
N GLU A 151 -18.83 -1.27 18.11
CA GLU A 151 -18.93 -0.37 19.26
C GLU A 151 -17.83 0.71 19.29
N CYS A 152 -16.80 0.60 18.45
CA CYS A 152 -15.75 1.60 18.35
C CYS A 152 -16.25 2.81 17.54
N THR A 153 -16.39 3.96 18.20
CA THR A 153 -16.89 5.23 17.60
C THR A 153 -15.81 6.30 17.43
N GLY A 154 -14.56 6.00 17.76
CA GLY A 154 -13.47 6.97 17.76
C GLY A 154 -12.19 6.36 17.19
N ALA A 155 -11.07 6.67 17.83
CA ALA A 155 -9.77 6.24 17.35
C ALA A 155 -9.63 4.71 17.40
N PHE A 156 -8.99 4.16 16.37
CA PHE A 156 -8.70 2.73 16.28
C PHE A 156 -7.26 2.54 15.81
N CYS A 157 -6.52 1.66 16.50
CA CYS A 157 -5.14 1.32 16.17
C CYS A 157 -4.92 -0.19 16.28
N GLY A 158 -4.55 -0.82 15.16
CA GLY A 158 -4.33 -2.25 15.05
C GLY A 158 -4.82 -2.79 13.71
N PHE A 159 -4.51 -4.04 13.42
CA PHE A 159 -4.98 -4.75 12.22
C PHE A 159 -4.63 -4.06 10.88
N GLY A 160 -3.60 -3.21 10.84
CA GLY A 160 -3.30 -2.41 9.65
C GLY A 160 -4.09 -1.10 9.57
N VAL A 161 -4.70 -0.65 10.66
CA VAL A 161 -5.48 0.60 10.73
C VAL A 161 -4.92 1.48 11.84
N ALA A 162 -4.77 2.78 11.60
CA ALA A 162 -4.56 3.82 12.60
C ALA A 162 -5.27 5.10 12.17
N VAL A 163 -6.46 5.35 12.72
CA VAL A 163 -7.32 6.49 12.38
C VAL A 163 -8.00 7.08 13.61
N LYS A 164 -8.43 8.34 13.52
CA LYS A 164 -9.18 9.06 14.58
C LYS A 164 -10.68 8.77 14.60
N ASP A 165 -11.26 8.48 13.44
CA ASP A 165 -12.65 8.03 13.28
C ASP A 165 -12.65 6.70 12.52
N PHE A 166 -12.84 5.60 13.24
CA PHE A 166 -12.86 4.26 12.65
C PHE A 166 -14.14 3.94 11.87
N LYS A 167 -15.24 4.63 12.15
CA LYS A 167 -16.49 4.42 11.42
C LYS A 167 -16.43 5.08 10.05
N ASN A 168 -15.84 6.27 9.98
CA ASN A 168 -15.77 7.07 8.75
C ASN A 168 -14.34 7.51 8.41
N PRO A 169 -13.40 6.57 8.17
CA PRO A 169 -12.07 6.94 7.72
C PRO A 169 -12.13 7.54 6.30
N VAL A 170 -11.28 8.52 6.03
CA VAL A 170 -11.20 9.19 4.72
C VAL A 170 -10.41 8.31 3.75
N ILE A 171 -11.11 7.38 3.09
CA ILE A 171 -10.52 6.35 2.24
C ILE A 171 -10.95 6.41 0.78
N ASP A 172 -11.98 7.19 0.46
CA ASP A 172 -12.40 7.42 -0.92
C ASP A 172 -11.64 8.62 -1.48
N PHE A 173 -11.11 8.45 -2.68
CA PHE A 173 -10.47 9.55 -3.40
C PHE A 173 -11.51 10.32 -4.22
N ASP A 174 -11.75 11.55 -3.80
CA ASP A 174 -12.60 12.52 -4.49
C ASP A 174 -11.98 13.93 -4.39
N ARG A 175 -10.76 14.07 -4.93
CA ARG A 175 -9.95 15.30 -4.82
C ARG A 175 -9.64 15.69 -3.37
N ASN A 176 -9.36 14.69 -2.54
CA ASN A 176 -8.91 14.82 -1.16
C ASN A 176 -7.70 13.90 -0.90
N ASN A 177 -6.96 14.17 0.16
CA ASN A 177 -5.99 13.20 0.68
C ASN A 177 -6.74 12.02 1.32
N THR A 178 -6.14 10.84 1.30
CA THR A 178 -6.73 9.62 1.88
C THR A 178 -5.76 8.97 2.84
N TYR A 179 -6.25 8.56 4.01
CA TYR A 179 -5.41 7.98 5.07
C TYR A 179 -6.10 6.81 5.77
N ILE A 180 -5.30 5.82 6.15
CA ILE A 180 -5.74 4.67 6.94
C ILE A 180 -4.70 4.21 7.97
N GLN A 181 -3.45 4.71 7.88
CA GLN A 181 -2.34 4.34 8.76
C GLN A 181 -1.51 5.54 9.26
N SER A 182 -1.82 6.76 8.82
CA SER A 182 -1.02 7.96 9.10
C SER A 182 -0.84 8.31 10.58
N GLU A 183 -1.78 7.96 11.46
CA GLU A 183 -1.64 8.18 12.92
C GLU A 183 -0.56 7.26 13.56
N GLY A 184 0.03 6.34 12.79
CA GLY A 184 1.09 5.45 13.24
C GLY A 184 2.53 5.92 12.98
N ILE A 185 2.72 7.03 12.24
CA ILE A 185 4.04 7.51 11.81
C ILE A 185 4.88 7.94 13.01
N ASN A 186 6.14 7.52 13.03
CA ASN A 186 7.08 7.89 14.08
C ASN A 186 8.45 8.40 13.58
N GLN A 187 8.73 8.29 12.28
CA GLN A 187 9.89 8.92 11.64
C GLN A 187 9.58 9.15 10.16
N ASP A 188 9.79 10.37 9.69
CA ASP A 188 9.56 10.79 8.30
C ASP A 188 10.91 10.82 7.54
N PHE A 189 10.95 10.22 6.34
CA PHE A 189 12.13 10.23 5.45
C PHE A 189 11.96 11.18 4.26
N GLY A 190 10.76 11.73 4.06
CA GLY A 190 10.43 12.62 2.97
C GLY A 190 10.12 11.92 1.65
N VAL A 191 10.24 12.70 0.57
CA VAL A 191 9.77 12.32 -0.76
C VAL A 191 10.90 11.85 -1.66
N TYR A 192 10.59 10.84 -2.47
CA TYR A 192 11.50 10.22 -3.42
C TYR A 192 10.83 10.06 -4.78
N ASP A 193 11.62 10.18 -5.84
CA ASP A 193 11.12 10.05 -7.20
C ASP A 193 10.70 8.61 -7.55
N SER A 194 11.14 7.59 -6.81
CA SER A 194 10.77 6.19 -7.09
C SER A 194 10.92 5.30 -5.85
N PRO A 195 10.21 4.16 -5.79
CA PRO A 195 10.40 3.17 -4.73
C PRO A 195 11.81 2.57 -4.75
N ASP A 196 12.46 2.44 -5.91
CA ASP A 196 13.85 2.01 -6.03
C ASP A 196 14.81 2.95 -5.29
N GLY A 197 14.63 4.27 -5.48
CA GLY A 197 15.43 5.29 -4.82
C GLY A 197 15.21 5.27 -3.31
N LEU A 198 13.95 5.21 -2.88
CA LEU A 198 13.59 5.10 -1.47
C LEU A 198 14.20 3.83 -0.84
N LEU A 199 14.04 2.66 -1.46
CA LEU A 199 14.55 1.40 -0.91
C LEU A 199 16.09 1.31 -0.87
N LYS A 200 16.77 2.04 -1.76
CA LYS A 200 18.23 2.14 -1.76
C LYS A 200 18.74 2.85 -0.50
N GLU A 201 18.05 3.88 -0.04
CA GLU A 201 18.42 4.67 1.14
C GLU A 201 17.82 4.11 2.43
N HIS A 202 16.57 3.66 2.36
CA HIS A 202 15.77 3.22 3.50
C HIS A 202 15.08 1.89 3.22
N HIS A 203 15.38 0.87 4.02
CA HIS A 203 14.72 -0.42 3.91
C HIS A 203 14.55 -1.05 5.30
N GLN A 204 13.64 -2.01 5.39
CA GLN A 204 13.48 -2.75 6.64
C GLN A 204 14.73 -3.58 6.94
N GLU A 205 15.50 -3.15 7.94
CA GLU A 205 16.65 -3.93 8.40
C GLU A 205 16.20 -5.26 9.02
N MET A 206 16.63 -6.37 8.42
CA MET A 206 16.41 -7.72 8.91
C MET A 206 17.68 -8.56 8.74
N SER A 207 18.03 -9.34 9.77
CA SER A 207 19.08 -10.34 9.62
C SER A 207 18.68 -11.38 8.57
N ARG A 208 19.66 -12.00 7.91
CA ARG A 208 19.41 -13.02 6.87
C ARG A 208 18.49 -14.16 7.35
N VAL A 209 18.65 -14.56 8.62
CA VAL A 209 17.81 -15.58 9.25
C VAL A 209 16.37 -15.09 9.42
N LYS A 210 16.16 -13.85 9.90
CA LYS A 210 14.81 -13.27 10.03
C LYS A 210 14.15 -13.10 8.67
N ALA A 211 14.89 -12.63 7.66
CA ALA A 211 14.40 -12.51 6.29
C ALA A 211 13.98 -13.88 5.72
N PHE A 212 14.79 -14.92 5.94
CA PHE A 212 14.44 -16.29 5.54
C PHE A 212 13.16 -16.79 6.22
N LEU A 213 13.02 -16.60 7.53
CA LEU A 213 11.83 -17.01 8.28
C LEU A 213 10.58 -16.22 7.85
N TYR A 214 10.70 -14.92 7.61
CA TYR A 214 9.62 -14.09 7.08
C TYR A 214 9.13 -14.62 5.73
N ARG A 215 10.06 -14.82 4.79
CA ARG A 215 9.78 -15.27 3.41
C ARG A 215 9.12 -16.63 3.35
N ASN A 216 9.56 -17.58 4.18
CA ASN A 216 9.10 -18.97 4.08
C ASN A 216 7.97 -19.32 5.06
N TRP A 217 7.77 -18.54 6.13
CA TRP A 217 6.77 -18.88 7.15
C TRP A 217 5.97 -17.68 7.65
N GLY A 218 6.65 -16.61 8.08
CA GLY A 218 6.03 -15.44 8.70
C GLY A 218 4.91 -14.82 7.85
N ARG A 219 5.21 -14.47 6.59
CA ARG A 219 4.24 -13.86 5.69
C ARG A 219 3.04 -14.77 5.39
N HIS A 220 3.23 -16.09 5.36
CA HIS A 220 2.15 -17.03 5.07
C HIS A 220 1.14 -17.10 6.21
N MET A 221 1.61 -17.07 7.47
CA MET A 221 0.72 -16.98 8.62
C MET A 221 0.01 -15.63 8.67
N MET A 222 0.72 -14.54 8.40
CA MET A 222 0.12 -13.20 8.33
C MET A 222 -0.98 -13.15 7.26
N ASN A 223 -0.69 -13.66 6.05
CA ASN A 223 -1.67 -13.77 4.96
C ASN A 223 -2.85 -14.69 5.29
N ARG A 224 -2.63 -15.78 6.03
CA ARG A 224 -3.73 -16.64 6.52
C ARG A 224 -4.62 -15.88 7.52
N ASN A 225 -4.02 -15.11 8.41
CA ASN A 225 -4.75 -14.32 9.39
C ASN A 225 -5.53 -13.16 8.75
N VAL A 226 -4.93 -12.44 7.81
CA VAL A 226 -5.60 -11.40 7.03
C VAL A 226 -6.79 -11.96 6.23
N ARG A 227 -6.64 -13.15 5.61
CA ARG A 227 -7.76 -13.85 4.96
C ARG A 227 -8.88 -14.21 5.94
N LYS A 228 -8.53 -14.75 7.11
CA LYS A 228 -9.49 -15.06 8.18
C LYS A 228 -10.27 -13.83 8.61
N ILE A 229 -9.62 -12.67 8.80
CA ILE A 229 -10.29 -11.41 9.14
C ILE A 229 -11.25 -10.97 8.03
N ARG A 230 -10.82 -11.08 6.77
CA ARG A 230 -11.67 -10.82 5.60
C ARG A 230 -12.87 -11.79 5.51
N GLY A 231 -12.89 -12.87 6.29
CA GLY A 231 -13.91 -13.91 6.26
C GLY A 231 -13.77 -14.87 5.09
N LYS A 232 -12.53 -15.10 4.64
CA LYS A 232 -12.16 -16.05 3.59
C LYS A 232 -11.20 -17.12 4.11
#